data_AF-A0A137SK69-F1
#
_entry.id   AF-A0A137SK69-F1
#
_cell.length_a   1.000
_cell.length_b   1.000
_cell.length_c   1.000
_cell.angle_alpha   90.00
_cell.angle_beta   90.00
_cell.angle_gamma   90.00
#
_symmetry.space_group_name_H-M   'P 1'
#
loop_
_entity.id
_entity.type
_entity.pdbx_description
1 polymer ?
#
loop_
_entity_poly.entity_id
_entity_poly.type
_entity_poly.pdbx_seq_one_letter_code
_entity_poly.pdbx_strand_id
1 'polypeptide(L)'
;MIKSKASKLTLIALSVVTALCNINTAVASIGGKQVSPSYAIVDTNQSQCFGTTDQEKCPSATEAMFGQDAQYQGNQPSYIKHDNGTVSDQVTGLMWSQTTDINGDGKINAQDKLTFEEAVNYIKNLTLAGYSDWRLPTIKELYSLTLFDGQDPSGIKLNTGKSQLIPFIDHEIFGVNTGDTKSGERLIDSQFVTSTKYVSTTMHGDDTVFGVNFIDGRIKGYGTSMPDGSVKTFYVLAVRDNPDYGKNDFVKADNGTIVDQATSLVWQQNDSATTMNFTDALGYCESLSVSGNNNWRLPNVKELQSIVDYTRSPDTSASAAIDPLFNSTSITNEGGKKDYANYWSSTTHVNLKDGENATYVSFGRATGFMNGQWLDVHGAGSQRSDPKVGDASQYPQGKGPQGDSIRINNMVRCVSGGGVTFNASPEYQARTAMTIENMSTESTSDMPMNKSPLTMMDTNGDGKISFSEARGPLKEDFKRLDKNKDGFLTKDEIPSKPKHD
;
A
#
# COMPACT_ATOMS: atom_id res chain seq x y z
N MET A 1 -10.96 78.95 28.13
CA MET A 1 -10.49 78.71 26.75
C MET A 1 -10.19 77.21 26.61
N ILE A 2 -10.62 76.62 25.48
CA ILE A 2 -10.17 75.33 24.91
C ILE A 2 -10.94 74.05 25.33
N LYS A 3 -11.76 73.63 24.34
CA LYS A 3 -12.06 72.27 23.81
C LYS A 3 -13.02 71.33 24.57
N SER A 4 -14.26 71.31 24.07
CA SER A 4 -15.05 70.08 23.94
C SER A 4 -14.87 69.51 22.53
N LYS A 5 -14.54 68.23 22.40
CA LYS A 5 -14.78 67.45 21.18
C LYS A 5 -15.22 66.04 21.58
N ALA A 6 -16.48 65.77 21.28
CA ALA A 6 -17.06 64.44 21.24
C ALA A 6 -16.39 63.61 20.13
N SER A 7 -15.93 62.40 20.46
CA SER A 7 -15.52 61.40 19.48
C SER A 7 -16.74 60.61 19.04
N LYS A 8 -16.99 60.64 17.72
CA LYS A 8 -17.98 59.80 17.03
C LYS A 8 -17.49 58.35 17.02
N LEU A 9 -18.40 57.45 17.36
CA LEU A 9 -18.31 56.02 17.07
C LEU A 9 -18.33 55.84 15.54
N THR A 10 -17.28 55.28 14.96
CA THR A 10 -17.27 54.83 13.57
C THR A 10 -17.44 53.32 13.57
N LEU A 11 -18.60 52.87 13.10
CA LEU A 11 -18.92 51.47 12.83
C LEU A 11 -18.11 51.03 11.60
N ILE A 12 -17.13 50.14 11.76
CA ILE A 12 -16.46 49.47 10.64
C ILE A 12 -17.29 48.22 10.33
N ALA A 13 -18.05 48.25 9.24
CA ALA A 13 -18.70 47.08 8.69
C ALA A 13 -17.63 46.20 8.04
N LEU A 14 -17.40 45.01 8.60
CA LEU A 14 -16.58 43.97 7.99
C LEU A 14 -17.45 43.21 6.98
N SER A 15 -17.26 43.47 5.70
CA SER A 15 -17.91 42.75 4.61
C SER A 15 -17.35 41.33 4.52
N VAL A 16 -18.08 40.35 5.06
CA VAL A 16 -17.86 38.94 4.79
C VAL A 16 -18.39 38.65 3.38
N VAL A 17 -17.48 38.44 2.43
CA VAL A 17 -17.84 37.92 1.10
C VAL A 17 -18.02 36.41 1.23
N THR A 18 -19.24 35.96 1.44
CA THR A 18 -19.62 34.56 1.22
C THR A 18 -19.65 34.31 -0.28
N ALA A 19 -18.63 33.63 -0.80
CA ALA A 19 -18.68 33.04 -2.14
C ALA A 19 -19.64 31.85 -2.12
N LEU A 20 -20.90 32.08 -2.46
CA LEU A 20 -21.84 31.02 -2.82
C LEU A 20 -21.48 30.54 -4.22
N CYS A 21 -20.78 29.42 -4.30
CA CYS A 21 -20.58 28.70 -5.55
C CYS A 21 -21.94 28.07 -5.93
N ASN A 22 -22.59 28.62 -6.97
CA ASN A 22 -23.79 28.04 -7.54
C ASN A 22 -23.41 26.76 -8.29
N ILE A 23 -23.55 25.62 -7.62
CA ILE A 23 -23.49 24.29 -8.22
C ILE A 23 -24.78 24.09 -9.01
N ASN A 24 -24.72 24.25 -10.33
CA ASN A 24 -25.83 23.91 -11.21
C ASN A 24 -25.78 22.40 -11.49
N THR A 25 -26.28 21.60 -10.55
CA THR A 25 -26.52 20.17 -10.79
C THR A 25 -27.84 20.02 -11.53
N ALA A 26 -27.79 19.59 -12.79
CA ALA A 26 -28.95 19.03 -13.45
C ALA A 26 -29.24 17.65 -12.81
N VAL A 27 -29.96 17.65 -11.68
CA VAL A 27 -30.48 16.43 -11.08
C VAL A 27 -31.80 16.11 -11.78
N ALA A 28 -31.85 14.99 -12.51
CA ALA A 28 -33.12 14.39 -12.87
C ALA A 28 -33.81 13.95 -11.56
N SER A 29 -34.82 14.73 -11.13
CA SER A 29 -35.57 14.43 -9.93
C SER A 29 -36.49 13.24 -10.17
N ILE A 30 -36.16 12.09 -9.58
CA ILE A 30 -37.14 11.09 -9.20
C ILE A 30 -37.07 11.00 -7.68
N GLY A 31 -38.20 11.21 -7.00
CA GLY A 31 -38.28 11.36 -5.56
C GLY A 31 -37.50 10.28 -4.79
N GLY A 32 -36.47 10.70 -4.07
CA GLY A 32 -35.67 9.89 -3.16
C GLY A 32 -34.80 10.84 -2.33
N LYS A 33 -34.69 10.60 -1.02
CA LYS A 33 -33.79 11.34 -0.11
C LYS A 33 -32.41 11.46 -0.75
N GLN A 34 -31.79 12.65 -0.70
CA GLN A 34 -30.34 12.73 -0.90
C GLN A 34 -29.69 11.94 0.24
N VAL A 35 -29.13 10.77 -0.08
CA VAL A 35 -28.29 10.00 0.83
C VAL A 35 -26.87 10.48 0.62
N SER A 36 -26.27 11.05 1.67
CA SER A 36 -24.84 11.38 1.67
C SER A 36 -24.03 10.08 1.68
N PRO A 37 -22.91 10.00 0.94
CA PRO A 37 -22.04 8.82 0.97
C PRO A 37 -21.57 8.54 2.41
N SER A 38 -21.45 7.26 2.77
CA SER A 38 -20.96 6.85 4.10
C SER A 38 -19.44 7.01 4.23
N TYR A 39 -18.71 6.97 3.11
CA TYR A 39 -17.29 7.33 3.08
C TYR A 39 -16.85 7.89 1.73
N ALA A 40 -15.82 8.73 1.75
CA ALA A 40 -15.17 9.25 0.56
C ALA A 40 -13.87 8.47 0.30
N ILE A 41 -13.61 8.12 -0.97
CA ILE A 41 -12.34 7.51 -1.35
C ILE A 41 -11.30 8.63 -1.53
N VAL A 42 -10.19 8.53 -0.80
CA VAL A 42 -9.02 9.40 -0.99
C VAL A 42 -8.45 9.16 -2.38
N ASP A 43 -8.08 10.23 -3.08
CA ASP A 43 -7.43 10.12 -4.37
C ASP A 43 -6.00 9.56 -4.25
N THR A 44 -5.40 9.18 -5.37
CA THR A 44 -4.06 8.59 -5.41
C THR A 44 -2.96 9.63 -5.32
N ASN A 45 -3.27 10.92 -5.48
CA ASN A 45 -2.33 12.05 -5.58
C ASN A 45 -1.41 11.96 -6.82
N GLN A 46 -1.70 11.10 -7.79
CA GLN A 46 -0.95 11.04 -9.04
C GLN A 46 -1.35 12.22 -9.93
N SER A 47 -0.46 13.20 -10.06
CA SER A 47 -0.69 14.44 -10.83
C SER A 47 0.05 14.49 -12.18
N GLN A 48 0.73 13.40 -12.55
CA GLN A 48 1.49 13.28 -13.80
C GLN A 48 0.94 12.14 -14.66
N CYS A 49 0.95 12.36 -15.98
CA CYS A 49 0.72 11.31 -16.95
C CYS A 49 2.04 10.68 -17.39
N PHE A 50 1.97 9.41 -17.75
CA PHE A 50 3.12 8.60 -18.11
C PHE A 50 2.81 7.86 -19.41
N GLY A 51 3.74 7.92 -20.37
CA GLY A 51 3.72 7.10 -21.55
C GLY A 51 3.99 5.63 -21.23
N THR A 52 4.45 4.87 -22.22
CA THR A 52 4.84 3.47 -22.04
C THR A 52 6.21 3.31 -21.39
N THR A 53 7.07 4.33 -21.48
CA THR A 53 8.43 4.35 -20.92
C THR A 53 8.75 5.65 -20.19
N ASP A 54 8.30 6.79 -20.69
CA ASP A 54 8.70 8.10 -20.17
C ASP A 54 7.55 8.86 -19.50
N GLN A 55 7.90 9.87 -18.70
CA GLN A 55 6.95 10.86 -18.24
C GLN A 55 6.54 11.76 -19.42
N GLU A 56 5.24 12.04 -19.55
CA GLU A 56 4.73 12.81 -20.69
C GLU A 56 3.75 13.89 -20.24
N LYS A 57 3.53 14.86 -21.13
CA LYS A 57 2.37 15.74 -21.00
C LYS A 57 1.11 14.89 -21.09
N CYS A 58 0.11 15.17 -20.26
CA CYS A 58 -1.15 14.45 -20.34
C CYS A 58 -1.77 14.54 -21.75
N PRO A 59 -2.13 13.38 -22.33
CA PRO A 59 -2.69 13.32 -23.68
C PRO A 59 -4.08 13.97 -23.75
N SER A 60 -4.40 14.51 -24.92
CA SER A 60 -5.73 14.99 -25.26
C SER A 60 -6.69 13.82 -25.57
N ALA A 61 -7.99 14.09 -25.60
CA ALA A 61 -9.03 13.07 -25.82
C ALA A 61 -8.92 12.28 -27.14
N THR A 62 -8.13 12.76 -28.11
CA THR A 62 -7.90 12.08 -29.39
C THR A 62 -6.60 11.27 -29.45
N GLU A 63 -5.77 11.36 -28.40
CA GLU A 63 -4.48 10.70 -28.33
C GLU A 63 -4.58 9.38 -27.57
N ALA A 64 -3.69 8.43 -27.89
CA ALA A 64 -3.55 7.22 -27.09
C ALA A 64 -3.17 7.58 -25.65
N MET A 65 -3.48 6.70 -24.69
CA MET A 65 -3.21 6.89 -23.26
C MET A 65 -4.03 8.04 -22.61
N PHE A 66 -5.05 8.57 -23.28
CA PHE A 66 -6.05 9.44 -22.67
C PHE A 66 -6.85 8.71 -21.58
N GLY A 67 -7.19 9.43 -20.50
CA GLY A 67 -8.00 8.91 -19.40
C GLY A 67 -7.19 8.35 -18.23
N GLN A 68 -5.90 8.68 -18.14
CA GLN A 68 -5.04 8.29 -17.02
C GLN A 68 -5.49 8.89 -15.69
N ASP A 69 -5.03 8.31 -14.58
CA ASP A 69 -5.35 8.72 -13.21
C ASP A 69 -5.21 10.24 -12.99
N ALA A 70 -4.08 10.82 -13.42
CA ALA A 70 -3.83 12.25 -13.28
C ALA A 70 -4.84 13.17 -14.00
N GLN A 71 -5.59 12.66 -14.98
CA GLN A 71 -6.62 13.43 -15.67
C GLN A 71 -7.96 13.44 -14.93
N TYR A 72 -8.09 12.68 -13.84
CA TYR A 72 -9.32 12.50 -13.09
C TYR A 72 -9.08 12.74 -11.60
N GLN A 73 -9.50 13.92 -11.13
CA GLN A 73 -9.23 14.40 -9.78
C GLN A 73 -10.40 14.08 -8.83
N GLY A 74 -10.12 13.26 -7.82
CA GLY A 74 -11.02 12.93 -6.72
C GLY A 74 -10.74 13.73 -5.44
N ASN A 75 -11.00 13.12 -4.28
CA ASN A 75 -10.78 13.74 -2.99
C ASN A 75 -9.28 13.74 -2.63
N GLN A 76 -8.59 14.84 -2.92
CA GLN A 76 -7.15 14.96 -2.61
C GLN A 76 -6.86 14.69 -1.11
N PRO A 77 -5.73 14.04 -0.78
CA PRO A 77 -5.38 13.74 0.61
C PRO A 77 -5.34 15.02 1.44
N SER A 78 -5.93 14.97 2.64
CA SER A 78 -6.01 16.13 3.54
C SER A 78 -5.90 15.70 4.99
N TYR A 79 -4.83 16.13 5.66
CA TYR A 79 -4.48 15.71 7.01
C TYR A 79 -4.36 16.91 7.96
N ILE A 80 -4.80 16.73 9.20
CA ILE A 80 -4.49 17.62 10.33
C ILE A 80 -3.59 16.84 11.28
N LYS A 81 -2.32 17.22 11.34
CA LYS A 81 -1.34 16.71 12.31
C LYS A 81 -1.52 17.45 13.64
N HIS A 82 -1.66 16.70 14.72
CA HIS A 82 -1.83 17.23 16.08
C HIS A 82 -0.56 17.06 16.90
N ASP A 83 -0.33 17.95 17.88
CA ASP A 83 0.85 17.89 18.77
C ASP A 83 0.79 16.77 19.82
N ASN A 84 -0.23 15.93 19.78
CA ASN A 84 -0.47 14.83 20.73
C ASN A 84 -0.15 13.43 20.15
N GLY A 85 0.53 13.37 19.00
CA GLY A 85 0.91 12.12 18.33
C GLY A 85 -0.20 11.49 17.49
N THR A 86 -1.22 12.26 17.07
CA THR A 86 -2.31 11.79 16.20
C THR A 86 -2.43 12.61 14.92
N VAL A 87 -3.06 12.02 13.90
CA VAL A 87 -3.37 12.66 12.62
C VAL A 87 -4.86 12.45 12.32
N SER A 88 -5.60 13.53 12.05
CA SER A 88 -6.96 13.43 11.53
C SER A 88 -6.94 13.48 10.01
N ASP A 89 -7.51 12.47 9.36
CA ASP A 89 -7.75 12.45 7.93
C ASP A 89 -9.12 13.08 7.63
N GLN A 90 -9.10 14.23 6.95
CA GLN A 90 -10.31 15.02 6.66
C GLN A 90 -11.18 14.42 5.56
N VAL A 91 -10.64 13.50 4.75
CA VAL A 91 -11.39 12.84 3.67
C VAL A 91 -12.08 11.60 4.21
N THR A 92 -11.34 10.75 4.92
CA THR A 92 -11.88 9.47 5.41
C THR A 92 -12.64 9.61 6.72
N GLY A 93 -12.42 10.70 7.47
CA GLY A 93 -12.95 10.85 8.83
C GLY A 93 -12.30 9.90 9.84
N LEU A 94 -11.19 9.26 9.47
CA LEU A 94 -10.38 8.42 10.35
C LEU A 94 -9.39 9.28 11.14
N MET A 95 -9.01 8.79 12.31
CA MET A 95 -7.89 9.32 13.08
C MET A 95 -6.83 8.24 13.24
N TRP A 96 -5.57 8.62 13.04
CA TRP A 96 -4.42 7.72 13.01
C TRP A 96 -3.42 8.04 14.13
N SER A 97 -2.72 7.02 14.64
CA SER A 97 -1.43 7.25 15.31
C SER A 97 -0.46 7.85 14.31
N GLN A 98 0.33 8.83 14.73
CA GLN A 98 1.20 9.57 13.81
C GLN A 98 2.47 8.79 13.42
N THR A 99 2.99 7.92 14.27
CA THR A 99 4.29 7.26 14.09
C THR A 99 4.19 5.75 14.31
N THR A 100 5.10 5.01 13.68
CA THR A 100 5.34 3.58 13.96
C THR A 100 6.42 3.34 15.01
N ASP A 101 7.04 4.37 15.57
CA ASP A 101 7.93 4.25 16.74
C ASP A 101 7.08 3.89 17.98
N ILE A 102 6.94 2.60 18.24
CA ILE A 102 6.08 2.09 19.32
C ILE A 102 6.81 2.04 20.66
N ASN A 103 8.14 2.17 20.66
CA ASN A 103 8.97 2.12 21.86
C ASN A 103 9.34 3.52 22.39
N GLY A 104 9.15 4.57 21.58
CA GLY A 104 9.31 5.98 21.94
C GLY A 104 10.77 6.46 22.01
N ASP A 105 11.72 5.76 21.39
CA ASP A 105 13.14 6.14 21.39
C ASP A 105 13.51 7.18 20.32
N GLY A 106 12.54 7.60 19.51
CA GLY A 106 12.70 8.57 18.43
C GLY A 106 13.28 7.97 17.15
N LYS A 107 13.36 6.64 17.03
CA LYS A 107 13.83 5.93 15.84
C LYS A 107 12.75 4.95 15.39
N ILE A 108 12.68 4.73 14.09
CA ILE A 108 11.81 3.72 13.49
C ILE A 108 12.71 2.66 12.86
N ASN A 109 12.73 1.46 13.43
CA ASN A 109 13.61 0.37 13.02
C ASN A 109 13.00 -1.02 13.32
N ALA A 110 13.80 -2.08 13.21
CA ALA A 110 13.31 -3.45 13.42
C ALA A 110 12.78 -3.71 14.85
N GLN A 111 13.16 -2.92 15.86
CA GLN A 111 12.66 -3.04 17.24
C GLN A 111 11.23 -2.52 17.39
N ASP A 112 10.71 -1.78 16.41
CA ASP A 112 9.33 -1.27 16.40
C ASP A 112 8.34 -2.22 15.73
N LYS A 113 8.83 -3.34 15.20
CA LYS A 113 8.00 -4.30 14.50
C LYS A 113 7.45 -5.35 15.45
N LEU A 114 6.19 -5.68 15.24
CA LEU A 114 5.46 -6.67 16.02
C LEU A 114 5.01 -7.82 15.13
N THR A 115 4.96 -9.03 15.67
CA THR A 115 4.20 -10.12 15.05
C THR A 115 2.72 -9.76 14.97
N PHE A 116 1.93 -10.46 14.16
CA PHE A 116 0.49 -10.19 14.05
C PHE A 116 -0.23 -10.26 15.41
N GLU A 117 0.09 -11.26 16.24
CA GLU A 117 -0.52 -11.43 17.56
C GLU A 117 -0.10 -10.31 18.54
N GLU A 118 1.18 -9.93 18.53
CA GLU A 118 1.67 -8.80 19.33
C GLU A 118 1.05 -7.49 18.88
N ALA A 119 0.85 -7.25 17.57
CA ALA A 119 0.21 -6.05 17.06
C ALA A 119 -1.25 -5.93 17.54
N VAL A 120 -2.00 -7.04 17.52
CA VAL A 120 -3.37 -7.08 18.09
C VAL A 120 -3.36 -6.75 19.58
N ASN A 121 -2.43 -7.33 20.34
CA ASN A 121 -2.31 -7.10 21.78
C ASN A 121 -1.85 -5.68 22.11
N TYR A 122 -0.91 -5.12 21.35
CA TYR A 122 -0.41 -3.76 21.49
C TYR A 122 -1.56 -2.76 21.32
N ILE A 123 -2.29 -2.84 20.21
CA ILE A 123 -3.38 -1.92 19.91
C ILE A 123 -4.51 -2.01 20.93
N LYS A 124 -4.87 -3.22 21.36
CA LYS A 124 -5.92 -3.42 22.38
C LYS A 124 -5.62 -2.71 23.70
N ASN A 125 -4.34 -2.56 24.04
CA ASN A 125 -3.89 -1.90 25.26
C ASN A 125 -3.40 -0.46 25.04
N LEU A 126 -3.46 0.05 23.80
CA LEU A 126 -2.98 1.36 23.44
C LEU A 126 -3.89 2.44 24.03
N THR A 127 -3.31 3.33 24.83
CA THR A 127 -3.91 4.62 25.18
C THR A 127 -3.03 5.72 24.62
N LEU A 128 -3.54 6.47 23.64
CA LEU A 128 -2.82 7.54 22.95
C LEU A 128 -3.74 8.76 22.84
N ALA A 129 -3.20 9.94 23.15
CA ALA A 129 -3.92 11.22 23.14
C ALA A 129 -5.23 11.23 23.96
N GLY A 130 -5.33 10.39 25.01
CA GLY A 130 -6.53 10.26 25.84
C GLY A 130 -7.59 9.30 25.29
N TYR A 131 -7.34 8.65 24.15
CA TYR A 131 -8.22 7.65 23.54
C TYR A 131 -7.73 6.23 23.80
N SER A 132 -8.66 5.30 24.01
CA SER A 132 -8.41 3.88 24.27
C SER A 132 -9.21 2.95 23.36
N ASP A 133 -9.86 3.49 22.33
CA ASP A 133 -10.68 2.79 21.33
C ASP A 133 -9.93 2.58 20.00
N TRP A 134 -8.59 2.56 20.08
CA TRP A 134 -7.72 2.28 18.94
C TRP A 134 -7.91 0.84 18.44
N ARG A 135 -7.81 0.67 17.12
CA ARG A 135 -7.89 -0.63 16.44
C ARG A 135 -6.85 -0.75 15.33
N LEU A 136 -6.53 -1.99 14.98
CA LEU A 136 -5.69 -2.27 13.83
C LEU A 136 -6.52 -1.98 12.57
N PRO A 137 -6.01 -1.19 11.61
CA PRO A 137 -6.77 -0.80 10.44
C PRO A 137 -7.10 -2.02 9.59
N THR A 138 -8.24 -2.00 8.92
CA THR A 138 -8.51 -2.89 7.80
C THR A 138 -7.60 -2.54 6.62
N ILE A 139 -7.47 -3.44 5.66
CA ILE A 139 -6.66 -3.16 4.46
C ILE A 139 -7.20 -1.99 3.63
N LYS A 140 -8.52 -1.78 3.56
CA LYS A 140 -9.12 -0.62 2.88
C LYS A 140 -8.73 0.69 3.57
N GLU A 141 -8.74 0.70 4.90
CA GLU A 141 -8.33 1.89 5.68
C GLU A 141 -6.85 2.18 5.54
N LEU A 142 -5.98 1.17 5.72
CA LEU A 142 -4.53 1.39 5.62
C LEU A 142 -4.13 1.83 4.20
N TYR A 143 -4.75 1.25 3.17
CA TYR A 143 -4.48 1.60 1.78
C TYR A 143 -4.98 3.00 1.39
N SER A 144 -5.91 3.58 2.17
CA SER A 144 -6.35 4.98 1.95
C SER A 144 -5.20 5.98 2.05
N LEU A 145 -4.17 5.66 2.84
CA LEU A 145 -2.96 6.48 3.04
C LEU A 145 -1.97 6.39 1.87
N THR A 146 -2.13 5.44 0.94
CA THR A 146 -1.16 5.22 -0.15
C THR A 146 -1.19 6.36 -1.18
N LEU A 147 -0.04 6.93 -1.52
CA LEU A 147 0.11 8.01 -2.51
C LEU A 147 0.95 7.53 -3.71
N PHE A 148 0.39 7.58 -4.92
CA PHE A 148 0.99 7.06 -6.17
C PHE A 148 1.81 8.11 -6.96
N ASP A 149 2.14 9.22 -6.33
CA ASP A 149 3.32 10.03 -6.64
C ASP A 149 4.58 9.52 -5.90
N GLY A 150 4.47 8.43 -5.13
CA GLY A 150 5.59 7.69 -4.57
C GLY A 150 6.39 6.91 -5.63
N GLN A 151 7.61 6.51 -5.26
CA GLN A 151 8.57 5.86 -6.15
C GLN A 151 9.00 4.49 -5.59
N ASP A 152 8.85 3.43 -6.38
CA ASP A 152 9.40 2.12 -6.04
C ASP A 152 10.94 2.18 -6.06
N PRO A 153 11.63 1.74 -4.98
CA PRO A 153 13.08 1.82 -4.85
C PRO A 153 13.86 0.82 -5.73
N SER A 154 13.17 0.02 -6.55
CA SER A 154 13.77 -0.91 -7.50
C SER A 154 14.84 -0.20 -8.34
N GLY A 155 16.08 -0.70 -8.24
CA GLY A 155 17.24 -0.12 -8.92
C GLY A 155 18.20 0.66 -8.00
N ILE A 156 17.81 0.97 -6.76
CA ILE A 156 18.76 1.41 -5.74
C ILE A 156 19.71 0.25 -5.44
N LYS A 157 21.00 0.48 -5.66
CA LYS A 157 22.04 -0.45 -5.24
C LYS A 157 22.25 -0.32 -3.73
N LEU A 158 22.11 -1.42 -3.01
CA LEU A 158 22.64 -1.56 -1.65
C LEU A 158 24.13 -1.21 -1.71
N ASN A 159 24.64 -0.29 -0.86
CA ASN A 159 26.09 -0.01 -0.85
C ASN A 159 26.49 1.45 -0.96
N THR A 160 25.60 2.35 -1.36
CA THR A 160 25.97 3.66 -1.91
C THR A 160 25.85 4.82 -0.92
N GLY A 161 25.65 4.53 0.37
CA GLY A 161 25.45 5.55 1.39
C GLY A 161 24.02 6.06 1.42
N LYS A 162 23.82 7.37 1.22
CA LYS A 162 22.50 8.02 1.28
C LYS A 162 21.83 8.04 -0.09
N SER A 163 20.56 7.66 -0.17
CA SER A 163 19.71 7.83 -1.36
C SER A 163 18.47 8.65 -0.99
N GLN A 164 17.79 9.18 -2.01
CA GLN A 164 16.51 9.89 -1.83
C GLN A 164 15.38 9.00 -2.35
N LEU A 165 14.26 8.99 -1.64
CA LEU A 165 13.08 8.22 -2.01
C LEU A 165 11.84 9.03 -1.63
N ILE A 166 10.87 9.13 -2.54
CA ILE A 166 9.53 9.58 -2.18
C ILE A 166 8.71 8.33 -1.82
N PRO A 167 8.40 8.07 -0.54
CA PRO A 167 7.61 6.88 -0.18
C PRO A 167 6.16 7.05 -0.61
N PHE A 168 5.42 5.96 -0.75
CA PHE A 168 3.99 5.94 -1.09
C PHE A 168 3.09 6.35 0.08
N ILE A 169 3.58 7.16 1.02
CA ILE A 169 2.84 7.76 2.13
C ILE A 169 3.40 9.16 2.38
N ASP A 170 2.61 10.07 2.93
CA ASP A 170 3.08 11.39 3.34
C ASP A 170 3.97 11.28 4.58
N HIS A 171 5.29 11.21 4.36
CA HIS A 171 6.29 11.07 5.43
C HIS A 171 6.54 12.34 6.26
N GLU A 172 5.99 13.50 5.86
CA GLU A 172 6.05 14.72 6.68
C GLU A 172 4.94 14.72 7.75
N ILE A 173 3.84 14.01 7.44
CA ILE A 173 2.71 13.78 8.33
C ILE A 173 2.94 12.53 9.19
N PHE A 174 3.30 11.40 8.57
CA PHE A 174 3.46 10.11 9.23
C PHE A 174 4.94 9.75 9.45
N GLY A 175 5.27 9.38 10.69
CA GLY A 175 6.56 8.81 11.03
C GLY A 175 6.65 7.39 10.48
N VAL A 176 7.40 7.21 9.39
CA VAL A 176 7.66 5.92 8.74
C VAL A 176 9.14 5.78 8.39
N ASN A 177 9.59 4.55 8.18
CA ASN A 177 10.95 4.28 7.68
C ASN A 177 10.98 3.06 6.76
N THR A 178 12.11 2.85 6.09
CA THR A 178 12.40 1.61 5.36
C THR A 178 12.59 0.42 6.31
N GLY A 179 12.83 -0.77 5.76
CA GLY A 179 13.45 -1.84 6.54
C GLY A 179 14.82 -1.40 7.08
N ASP A 180 15.17 -1.91 8.25
CA ASP A 180 16.39 -1.59 8.99
C ASP A 180 17.56 -2.42 8.46
N THR A 181 18.32 -1.84 7.52
CA THR A 181 19.47 -2.50 6.91
C THR A 181 20.59 -2.82 7.89
N LYS A 182 20.66 -2.13 9.03
CA LYS A 182 21.65 -2.44 10.09
C LYS A 182 21.30 -3.72 10.85
N SER A 183 20.02 -4.10 10.84
CA SER A 183 19.54 -5.38 11.37
C SER A 183 19.54 -6.53 10.36
N GLY A 184 19.95 -6.27 9.11
CA GLY A 184 19.99 -7.26 8.03
C GLY A 184 18.74 -7.28 7.13
N GLU A 185 17.82 -6.33 7.30
CA GLU A 185 16.64 -6.19 6.47
C GLU A 185 16.94 -5.49 5.13
N ARG A 186 16.10 -5.72 4.12
CA ARG A 186 16.12 -4.95 2.87
C ARG A 186 15.36 -3.65 3.05
N LEU A 187 15.60 -2.65 2.20
CA LEU A 187 14.84 -1.39 2.22
C LEU A 187 13.31 -1.61 2.16
N ILE A 188 12.87 -2.57 1.36
CA ILE A 188 11.45 -2.91 1.18
C ILE A 188 10.89 -3.80 2.30
N ASP A 189 11.68 -4.16 3.30
CA ASP A 189 11.18 -4.88 4.49
C ASP A 189 10.48 -3.91 5.46
N SER A 190 9.54 -3.12 4.93
CA SER A 190 8.75 -2.12 5.65
C SER A 190 7.25 -2.39 5.50
N GLN A 191 6.84 -3.59 5.90
CA GLN A 191 5.46 -4.02 5.74
C GLN A 191 4.62 -3.61 6.95
N PHE A 192 3.46 -3.02 6.68
CA PHE A 192 2.49 -2.57 7.68
C PHE A 192 1.34 -3.55 7.73
N VAL A 193 1.03 -4.04 8.92
CA VAL A 193 0.00 -5.06 9.12
C VAL A 193 -1.40 -4.46 9.26
N THR A 194 -2.41 -5.22 8.85
CA THR A 194 -3.82 -4.86 8.97
C THR A 194 -4.58 -5.92 9.75
N SER A 195 -5.83 -5.65 10.13
CA SER A 195 -6.76 -6.64 10.68
C SER A 195 -7.35 -7.58 9.62
N THR A 196 -7.13 -7.31 8.32
CA THR A 196 -7.71 -8.09 7.24
C THR A 196 -6.86 -9.32 6.93
N LYS A 197 -7.30 -10.47 7.43
CA LYS A 197 -6.71 -11.77 7.08
C LYS A 197 -7.15 -12.22 5.70
N TYR A 198 -6.26 -12.91 4.99
CA TYR A 198 -6.66 -13.64 3.80
C TYR A 198 -7.45 -14.87 4.23
N VAL A 199 -8.55 -15.15 3.51
CA VAL A 199 -9.43 -16.28 3.84
C VAL A 199 -8.87 -17.64 3.41
N SER A 200 -7.77 -17.65 2.65
CA SER A 200 -7.02 -18.83 2.27
C SER A 200 -5.56 -18.71 2.72
N THR A 201 -4.72 -19.64 2.29
CA THR A 201 -3.29 -19.67 2.58
C THR A 201 -2.48 -19.21 1.38
N THR A 202 -1.24 -18.76 1.60
CA THR A 202 -0.29 -18.47 0.52
C THR A 202 0.83 -19.52 0.46
N MET A 203 2.07 -19.10 0.22
CA MET A 203 3.25 -19.96 0.14
C MET A 203 3.32 -20.88 1.37
N HIS A 204 3.75 -22.12 1.15
CA HIS A 204 3.90 -23.13 2.21
C HIS A 204 2.62 -23.52 2.98
N GLY A 205 1.45 -23.05 2.55
CA GLY A 205 0.21 -23.25 3.29
C GLY A 205 0.09 -22.32 4.49
N ASP A 206 0.83 -21.21 4.50
CA ASP A 206 0.88 -20.29 5.63
C ASP A 206 -0.42 -19.50 5.80
N ASP A 207 -0.83 -19.32 7.05
CA ASP A 207 -1.83 -18.33 7.44
C ASP A 207 -1.35 -16.94 7.02
N THR A 208 -2.21 -16.22 6.31
CA THR A 208 -1.85 -14.98 5.64
C THR A 208 -2.64 -13.79 6.14
N VAL A 209 -1.96 -12.65 6.32
CA VAL A 209 -2.58 -11.35 6.59
C VAL A 209 -2.25 -10.36 5.49
N PHE A 210 -3.22 -9.56 5.06
CA PHE A 210 -2.94 -8.48 4.13
C PHE A 210 -2.23 -7.33 4.84
N GLY A 211 -1.29 -6.71 4.14
CA GLY A 211 -0.67 -5.47 4.57
C GLY A 211 -0.30 -4.58 3.41
N VAL A 212 0.09 -3.37 3.73
CA VAL A 212 0.59 -2.37 2.78
C VAL A 212 2.08 -2.19 3.02
N ASN A 213 2.84 -2.04 1.95
CA ASN A 213 4.23 -1.62 2.05
C ASN A 213 4.36 -0.24 1.41
N PHE A 214 4.48 0.80 2.22
CA PHE A 214 4.58 2.18 1.73
C PHE A 214 5.94 2.51 1.10
N ILE A 215 6.91 1.59 1.16
CA ILE A 215 8.19 1.75 0.48
C ILE A 215 8.13 1.20 -0.94
N ASP A 216 7.42 0.09 -1.18
CA ASP A 216 7.27 -0.50 -2.51
C ASP A 216 5.88 -0.29 -3.15
N GLY A 217 4.97 0.39 -2.47
CA GLY A 217 3.67 0.84 -2.97
C GLY A 217 2.65 -0.26 -3.27
N ARG A 218 2.65 -1.37 -2.53
CA ARG A 218 1.81 -2.55 -2.84
C ARG A 218 1.01 -3.08 -1.66
N ILE A 219 -0.14 -3.68 -1.98
CA ILE A 219 -0.86 -4.61 -1.09
C ILE A 219 -0.37 -6.03 -1.36
N LYS A 220 0.01 -6.74 -0.31
CA LYS A 220 0.37 -8.16 -0.40
C LYS A 220 -0.24 -8.93 0.77
N GLY A 221 -0.64 -10.17 0.53
CA GLY A 221 -0.80 -11.15 1.59
C GLY A 221 0.56 -11.62 2.06
N TYR A 222 0.83 -11.46 3.34
CA TYR A 222 2.04 -11.92 3.99
C TYR A 222 1.75 -13.19 4.79
N GLY A 223 2.39 -14.29 4.42
CA GLY A 223 2.50 -15.46 5.30
C GLY A 223 3.06 -15.04 6.65
N THR A 224 2.42 -15.46 7.73
CA THR A 224 2.79 -15.08 9.10
C THR A 224 3.94 -15.93 9.66
N SER A 225 4.24 -17.05 9.02
CA SER A 225 5.41 -17.89 9.28
C SER A 225 6.53 -17.61 8.29
N MET A 226 7.78 -17.70 8.74
CA MET A 226 8.97 -17.57 7.91
C MET A 226 9.60 -18.95 7.65
N PRO A 227 10.35 -19.13 6.54
CA PRO A 227 11.00 -20.42 6.23
C PRO A 227 11.97 -20.93 7.29
N ASP A 228 12.54 -20.05 8.11
CA ASP A 228 13.45 -20.39 9.21
C ASP A 228 12.72 -20.72 10.52
N GLY A 229 11.38 -20.76 10.50
CA GLY A 229 10.53 -21.02 11.66
C GLY A 229 10.28 -19.80 12.55
N SER A 230 10.84 -18.63 12.23
CA SER A 230 10.48 -17.38 12.90
C SER A 230 9.10 -16.88 12.46
N VAL A 231 8.52 -15.97 13.25
CA VAL A 231 7.23 -15.34 12.93
C VAL A 231 7.51 -14.00 12.28
N LYS A 232 6.77 -13.69 11.22
CA LYS A 232 6.93 -12.43 10.50
C LYS A 232 6.49 -11.26 11.38
N THR A 233 7.30 -10.19 11.39
CA THR A 233 7.00 -8.93 12.09
C THR A 233 6.68 -7.81 11.12
N PHE A 234 5.98 -6.80 11.61
CA PHE A 234 5.40 -5.71 10.82
C PHE A 234 5.42 -4.40 11.59
N TYR A 235 5.50 -3.28 10.88
CA TYR A 235 5.17 -1.98 11.45
C TYR A 235 3.66 -1.87 11.69
N VAL A 236 3.28 -1.09 12.70
CA VAL A 236 1.89 -0.95 13.14
C VAL A 236 1.49 0.52 13.17
N LEU A 237 0.41 0.85 12.48
CA LEU A 237 -0.34 2.10 12.69
C LEU A 237 -1.67 1.76 13.36
N ALA A 238 -2.06 2.56 14.34
CA ALA A 238 -3.37 2.50 14.98
C ALA A 238 -4.34 3.42 14.25
N VAL A 239 -5.61 3.00 14.15
CA VAL A 239 -6.69 3.83 13.61
C VAL A 239 -7.87 3.85 14.58
N ARG A 240 -8.67 4.91 14.56
CA ARG A 240 -9.97 5.04 15.24
C ARG A 240 -10.93 5.88 14.40
N ASP A 241 -12.14 6.06 14.90
CA ASP A 241 -13.25 6.73 14.21
C ASP A 241 -13.67 6.00 12.91
N ASN A 242 -14.44 6.69 12.05
CA ASN A 242 -15.23 6.18 10.90
C ASN A 242 -15.25 4.65 10.71
N PRO A 243 -16.09 3.91 11.47
CA PRO A 243 -16.15 2.46 11.37
C PRO A 243 -16.78 1.95 10.06
N ASP A 244 -17.35 2.85 9.23
CA ASP A 244 -18.02 2.50 7.97
C ASP A 244 -17.12 2.67 6.74
N TYR A 245 -15.90 3.20 6.93
CA TYR A 245 -14.93 3.31 5.84
C TYR A 245 -14.65 1.95 5.20
N GLY A 246 -14.88 1.85 3.88
CA GLY A 246 -14.65 0.62 3.11
C GLY A 246 -15.80 -0.39 3.16
N LYS A 247 -16.93 -0.08 3.80
CA LYS A 247 -18.16 -0.87 3.71
C LYS A 247 -19.02 -0.35 2.56
N ASN A 248 -19.07 -1.12 1.47
CA ASN A 248 -19.87 -0.78 0.30
C ASN A 248 -21.38 -0.97 0.59
N ASP A 249 -22.21 -0.26 -0.17
CA ASP A 249 -23.68 -0.40 -0.19
C ASP A 249 -24.13 -0.54 -1.65
N PHE A 250 -23.96 -1.76 -2.19
CA PHE A 250 -24.19 -2.04 -3.59
C PHE A 250 -25.67 -2.26 -3.91
N VAL A 251 -26.17 -1.51 -4.89
CA VAL A 251 -27.50 -1.66 -5.47
C VAL A 251 -27.36 -1.93 -6.96
N LYS A 252 -27.76 -3.12 -7.39
CA LYS A 252 -27.87 -3.45 -8.82
C LYS A 252 -29.00 -2.62 -9.44
N ALA A 253 -28.69 -1.97 -10.57
CA ALA A 253 -29.70 -1.32 -11.40
C ALA A 253 -30.06 -2.22 -12.60
N ASP A 254 -31.29 -2.09 -13.11
CA ASP A 254 -31.83 -2.86 -14.25
C ASP A 254 -31.32 -2.36 -15.62
N ASN A 255 -30.07 -1.88 -15.64
CA ASN A 255 -29.45 -1.24 -16.79
C ASN A 255 -27.96 -1.67 -16.95
N GLY A 256 -27.57 -2.80 -16.37
CA GLY A 256 -26.20 -3.32 -16.46
C GLY A 256 -25.17 -2.54 -15.64
N THR A 257 -25.61 -1.77 -14.65
CA THR A 257 -24.73 -1.06 -13.71
C THR A 257 -25.01 -1.45 -12.26
N ILE A 258 -24.03 -1.20 -11.39
CA ILE A 258 -24.14 -1.35 -9.94
C ILE A 258 -23.80 0.00 -9.33
N VAL A 259 -24.69 0.55 -8.51
CA VAL A 259 -24.46 1.79 -7.77
C VAL A 259 -23.93 1.41 -6.40
N ASP A 260 -22.80 1.96 -6.00
CA ASP A 260 -22.33 1.92 -4.62
C ASP A 260 -22.79 3.19 -3.91
N GLN A 261 -23.84 3.08 -3.09
CA GLN A 261 -24.39 4.23 -2.36
C GLN A 261 -23.41 4.75 -1.29
N ALA A 262 -22.50 3.90 -0.81
CA ALA A 262 -21.50 4.26 0.18
C ALA A 262 -20.49 5.29 -0.35
N THR A 263 -20.15 5.20 -1.64
CA THR A 263 -19.11 6.03 -2.31
C THR A 263 -19.66 6.94 -3.40
N SER A 264 -20.93 6.77 -3.78
CA SER A 264 -21.55 7.41 -4.95
C SER A 264 -20.89 7.05 -6.29
N LEU A 265 -20.16 5.93 -6.36
CA LEU A 265 -19.63 5.38 -7.60
C LEU A 265 -20.68 4.52 -8.32
N VAL A 266 -20.62 4.54 -9.64
CA VAL A 266 -21.41 3.67 -10.51
C VAL A 266 -20.48 2.80 -11.33
N TRP A 267 -20.65 1.50 -11.22
CA TRP A 267 -19.78 0.49 -11.80
C TRP A 267 -20.47 -0.24 -12.95
N GLN A 268 -19.68 -0.64 -13.95
CA GLN A 268 -20.11 -1.62 -14.93
C GLN A 268 -20.38 -2.97 -14.21
N GLN A 269 -21.54 -3.60 -14.46
CA GLN A 269 -21.87 -4.89 -13.84
C GLN A 269 -21.07 -6.06 -14.42
N ASN A 270 -20.94 -6.11 -15.75
CA ASN A 270 -20.08 -7.07 -16.44
C ASN A 270 -18.66 -6.50 -16.53
N ASP A 271 -17.65 -7.35 -16.50
CA ASP A 271 -16.31 -6.94 -16.89
C ASP A 271 -16.15 -6.95 -18.43
N SER A 272 -14.95 -6.66 -18.89
CA SER A 272 -14.60 -6.62 -20.32
C SER A 272 -14.73 -7.96 -21.05
N ALA A 273 -14.92 -9.09 -20.35
CA ALA A 273 -14.88 -10.47 -20.86
C ALA A 273 -13.58 -10.92 -21.56
N THR A 274 -12.74 -9.99 -22.00
CA THR A 274 -11.43 -10.20 -22.60
C THR A 274 -10.36 -9.36 -21.89
N THR A 275 -9.11 -9.84 -21.92
CA THR A 275 -7.95 -9.12 -21.40
C THR A 275 -7.39 -8.17 -22.45
N MET A 276 -6.84 -7.03 -22.02
CA MET A 276 -6.23 -6.03 -22.90
C MET A 276 -5.05 -5.34 -22.22
N ASN A 277 -4.15 -4.75 -23.01
CA ASN A 277 -3.03 -3.97 -22.48
C ASN A 277 -3.54 -2.65 -21.85
N PHE A 278 -2.65 -1.92 -21.20
CA PHE A 278 -3.04 -0.71 -20.47
C PHE A 278 -3.61 0.40 -21.38
N THR A 279 -3.01 0.61 -22.56
CA THR A 279 -3.48 1.64 -23.52
C THR A 279 -4.90 1.35 -24.00
N ASP A 280 -5.16 0.08 -24.35
CA ASP A 280 -6.48 -0.38 -24.79
C ASP A 280 -7.50 -0.34 -23.64
N ALA A 281 -7.07 -0.60 -22.40
CA ALA A 281 -7.93 -0.51 -21.21
C ALA A 281 -8.47 0.90 -20.95
N LEU A 282 -7.60 1.90 -21.10
CA LEU A 282 -8.00 3.31 -21.02
C LEU A 282 -9.03 3.64 -22.11
N GLY A 283 -8.71 3.34 -23.38
CA GLY A 283 -9.60 3.59 -24.51
C GLY A 283 -10.93 2.81 -24.44
N TYR A 284 -10.92 1.60 -23.88
CA TYR A 284 -12.13 0.81 -23.66
C TYR A 284 -13.11 1.55 -22.75
N CYS A 285 -12.65 2.09 -21.62
CA CYS A 285 -13.55 2.80 -20.73
C CYS A 285 -14.02 4.13 -21.29
N GLU A 286 -13.14 4.91 -21.93
CA GLU A 286 -13.50 6.21 -22.53
C GLU A 286 -14.50 6.07 -23.69
N SER A 287 -14.50 4.93 -24.39
CA SER A 287 -15.45 4.63 -25.47
C SER A 287 -16.71 3.89 -24.99
N LEU A 288 -16.76 3.49 -23.73
CA LEU A 288 -17.87 2.70 -23.20
C LEU A 288 -19.15 3.53 -23.16
N SER A 289 -20.23 2.96 -23.71
CA SER A 289 -21.57 3.51 -23.55
C SER A 289 -22.49 2.43 -23.00
N VAL A 290 -22.74 2.50 -21.69
CA VAL A 290 -23.67 1.62 -20.98
C VAL A 290 -24.81 2.48 -20.46
N SER A 291 -26.04 2.13 -20.85
CA SER A 291 -27.27 2.78 -20.38
C SER A 291 -27.32 4.29 -20.60
N GLY A 292 -26.79 4.73 -21.74
CA GLY A 292 -26.76 6.14 -22.14
C GLY A 292 -25.72 6.99 -21.39
N ASN A 293 -24.97 6.41 -20.45
CA ASN A 293 -23.84 7.07 -19.80
C ASN A 293 -22.57 6.87 -20.65
N ASN A 294 -21.89 7.97 -20.94
CA ASN A 294 -20.64 8.06 -21.69
C ASN A 294 -19.50 8.69 -20.88
N ASN A 295 -19.67 8.86 -19.57
CA ASN A 295 -18.65 9.40 -18.66
C ASN A 295 -17.95 8.26 -17.90
N TRP A 296 -17.69 7.16 -18.60
CA TRP A 296 -16.99 6.01 -18.06
C TRP A 296 -15.49 6.24 -18.15
N ARG A 297 -14.77 5.80 -17.12
CA ARG A 297 -13.32 5.84 -17.05
C ARG A 297 -12.79 4.57 -16.42
N LEU A 298 -11.51 4.30 -16.66
CA LEU A 298 -10.79 3.28 -15.93
C LEU A 298 -10.65 3.79 -14.47
N PRO A 299 -11.05 3.01 -13.45
CA PRO A 299 -10.96 3.43 -12.05
C PRO A 299 -9.50 3.65 -11.67
N ASN A 300 -9.23 4.60 -10.79
CA ASN A 300 -7.92 4.64 -10.14
C ASN A 300 -7.80 3.44 -9.19
N VAL A 301 -6.58 3.14 -8.73
CA VAL A 301 -6.32 1.91 -7.98
C VAL A 301 -7.05 1.83 -6.64
N LYS A 302 -7.33 2.97 -5.99
CA LYS A 302 -8.07 3.02 -4.72
C LYS A 302 -9.57 2.79 -4.93
N GLU A 303 -10.13 3.31 -6.01
CA GLU A 303 -11.51 3.00 -6.41
C GLU A 303 -11.65 1.52 -6.75
N LEU A 304 -10.71 0.95 -7.53
CA LEU A 304 -10.74 -0.47 -7.87
C LEU A 304 -10.58 -1.37 -6.64
N GLN A 305 -9.71 -0.98 -5.69
CA GLN A 305 -9.56 -1.70 -4.43
C GLN A 305 -10.80 -1.59 -3.53
N SER A 306 -11.56 -0.50 -3.63
CA SER A 306 -12.75 -0.28 -2.81
C SER A 306 -13.86 -1.31 -3.02
N ILE A 307 -13.90 -1.99 -4.18
CA ILE A 307 -14.89 -3.03 -4.49
C ILE A 307 -14.38 -4.45 -4.21
N VAL A 308 -13.17 -4.62 -3.69
CA VAL A 308 -12.67 -5.93 -3.26
C VAL A 308 -13.45 -6.40 -2.04
N ASP A 309 -13.92 -7.65 -2.11
CA ASP A 309 -14.47 -8.39 -0.98
C ASP A 309 -13.42 -9.36 -0.45
N TYR A 310 -12.71 -8.92 0.60
CA TYR A 310 -11.65 -9.70 1.25
C TYR A 310 -12.15 -10.93 2.03
N THR A 311 -13.48 -11.13 2.13
CA THR A 311 -14.05 -12.36 2.72
C THR A 311 -14.18 -13.50 1.71
N ARG A 312 -13.79 -13.27 0.46
CA ARG A 312 -13.98 -14.19 -0.66
C ARG A 312 -12.66 -14.48 -1.36
N SER A 313 -12.50 -15.72 -1.81
CA SER A 313 -11.41 -16.12 -2.70
C SER A 313 -11.83 -17.28 -3.59
N PRO A 314 -11.06 -17.57 -4.65
CA PRO A 314 -11.28 -18.76 -5.47
C PRO A 314 -11.25 -20.06 -4.66
N ASP A 315 -10.42 -20.14 -3.62
CA ASP A 315 -10.23 -21.34 -2.80
C ASP A 315 -11.33 -21.56 -1.75
N THR A 316 -11.95 -20.49 -1.24
CA THR A 316 -12.94 -20.60 -0.14
C THR A 316 -14.38 -20.45 -0.60
N SER A 317 -14.61 -19.65 -1.63
CA SER A 317 -15.94 -19.25 -2.09
C SER A 317 -16.23 -19.66 -3.53
N ALA A 318 -15.26 -20.26 -4.22
CA ALA A 318 -15.30 -20.58 -5.65
C ALA A 318 -15.65 -19.38 -6.55
N SER A 319 -15.44 -18.15 -6.07
CA SER A 319 -15.72 -16.90 -6.78
C SER A 319 -14.50 -15.98 -6.80
N ALA A 320 -14.59 -14.91 -7.58
CA ALA A 320 -13.71 -13.76 -7.44
C ALA A 320 -13.87 -13.12 -6.04
N ALA A 321 -12.87 -12.37 -5.61
CA ALA A 321 -12.86 -11.56 -4.40
C ALA A 321 -13.66 -10.25 -4.58
N ILE A 322 -14.94 -10.37 -4.92
CA ILE A 322 -15.87 -9.26 -5.17
C ILE A 322 -17.30 -9.70 -4.82
N ASP A 323 -18.17 -8.72 -4.55
CA ASP A 323 -19.59 -8.97 -4.31
C ASP A 323 -20.24 -9.73 -5.50
N PRO A 324 -21.08 -10.76 -5.25
CA PRO A 324 -21.75 -11.54 -6.29
C PRO A 324 -22.69 -10.77 -7.22
N LEU A 325 -23.03 -9.52 -6.92
CA LEU A 325 -23.77 -8.67 -7.86
C LEU A 325 -22.95 -8.37 -9.13
N PHE A 326 -21.62 -8.39 -9.03
CA PHE A 326 -20.71 -8.20 -10.16
C PHE A 326 -20.51 -9.52 -10.90
N ASN A 327 -20.59 -9.46 -12.23
CA ASN A 327 -20.25 -10.59 -13.08
C ASN A 327 -18.75 -10.55 -13.39
N SER A 328 -18.04 -11.59 -12.96
CA SER A 328 -16.61 -11.78 -13.21
C SER A 328 -16.38 -12.99 -14.12
N THR A 329 -15.67 -12.75 -15.21
CA THR A 329 -15.27 -13.80 -16.16
C THR A 329 -14.21 -14.71 -15.53
N SER A 330 -14.44 -16.01 -15.55
CA SER A 330 -13.44 -16.97 -15.07
C SER A 330 -12.36 -17.19 -16.12
N ILE A 331 -11.12 -17.35 -15.68
CA ILE A 331 -9.96 -17.64 -16.52
C ILE A 331 -9.33 -18.97 -16.12
N THR A 332 -8.39 -19.43 -16.96
CA THR A 332 -7.39 -20.42 -16.55
C THR A 332 -6.11 -19.68 -16.21
N ASN A 333 -5.63 -19.81 -14.96
CA ASN A 333 -4.40 -19.15 -14.52
C ASN A 333 -3.14 -19.86 -15.04
N GLU A 334 -1.97 -19.32 -14.70
CA GLU A 334 -0.66 -19.79 -15.14
C GLU A 334 -0.36 -21.24 -14.70
N GLY A 335 -1.00 -21.68 -13.62
CA GLY A 335 -0.93 -23.05 -13.11
C GLY A 335 -1.97 -24.01 -13.72
N GLY A 336 -2.72 -23.59 -14.74
CA GLY A 336 -3.73 -24.42 -15.39
C GLY A 336 -5.03 -24.59 -14.58
N LYS A 337 -5.25 -23.76 -13.55
CA LYS A 337 -6.43 -23.87 -12.66
C LYS A 337 -7.49 -22.84 -13.02
N LYS A 338 -8.76 -23.16 -12.76
CA LYS A 338 -9.86 -22.19 -12.82
C LYS A 338 -9.62 -21.09 -11.79
N ASP A 339 -9.70 -19.85 -12.25
CA ASP A 339 -9.40 -18.66 -11.45
C ASP A 339 -10.16 -17.43 -11.98
N TYR A 340 -9.83 -16.26 -11.46
CA TYR A 340 -10.31 -14.96 -11.91
C TYR A 340 -9.15 -14.01 -12.18
N ALA A 341 -9.39 -13.00 -13.02
CA ALA A 341 -8.34 -12.16 -13.55
C ALA A 341 -7.82 -11.10 -12.55
N ASN A 342 -6.73 -10.47 -12.97
CA ASN A 342 -6.34 -9.16 -12.48
C ASN A 342 -7.10 -8.10 -13.27
N TYR A 343 -7.37 -6.95 -12.65
CA TYR A 343 -8.06 -5.84 -13.29
C TYR A 343 -7.18 -4.60 -13.30
N TRP A 344 -7.06 -3.97 -14.46
CA TRP A 344 -6.32 -2.72 -14.60
C TRP A 344 -6.99 -1.60 -13.79
N SER A 345 -6.15 -0.77 -13.16
CA SER A 345 -6.53 0.59 -12.77
C SER A 345 -5.85 1.59 -13.69
N SER A 346 -6.28 2.85 -13.69
CA SER A 346 -5.64 3.95 -14.44
C SER A 346 -4.34 4.47 -13.81
N THR A 347 -3.99 4.01 -12.62
CA THR A 347 -2.87 4.48 -11.82
C THR A 347 -1.54 3.85 -12.25
N THR A 348 -0.58 4.69 -12.62
CA THR A 348 0.81 4.28 -12.93
C THR A 348 1.55 3.91 -11.64
N HIS A 349 2.36 2.84 -11.67
CA HIS A 349 3.27 2.47 -10.59
C HIS A 349 4.70 2.88 -10.97
N VAL A 350 5.10 4.06 -10.50
CA VAL A 350 6.38 4.67 -10.86
C VAL A 350 7.52 4.04 -10.04
N ASN A 351 8.66 3.83 -10.68
CA ASN A 351 9.92 3.53 -10.02
C ASN A 351 10.91 4.68 -10.21
N LEU A 352 12.12 4.57 -9.67
CA LEU A 352 13.12 5.64 -9.74
C LEU A 352 13.64 5.98 -11.16
N LYS A 353 13.30 5.18 -12.17
CA LYS A 353 13.72 5.36 -13.56
C LYS A 353 12.57 5.84 -14.43
N ASP A 354 11.40 5.23 -14.30
CA ASP A 354 10.33 5.32 -15.28
C ASP A 354 8.93 4.99 -14.73
N GLY A 355 7.92 5.22 -15.57
CA GLY A 355 6.52 4.88 -15.35
C GLY A 355 6.03 3.73 -16.24
N GLU A 356 6.90 2.75 -16.55
CA GLU A 356 6.59 1.64 -17.47
C GLU A 356 5.48 0.71 -16.98
N ASN A 357 5.22 0.69 -15.67
CA ASN A 357 4.24 -0.21 -15.06
C ASN A 357 2.97 0.53 -14.65
N ALA A 358 1.82 -0.11 -14.83
CA ALA A 358 0.56 0.33 -14.26
C ALA A 358 0.14 -0.63 -13.14
N THR A 359 -0.73 -0.17 -12.26
CA THR A 359 -1.22 -1.01 -11.15
C THR A 359 -2.43 -1.83 -11.57
N TYR A 360 -2.57 -3.01 -10.96
CA TYR A 360 -3.77 -3.84 -11.05
C TYR A 360 -4.15 -4.37 -9.68
N VAL A 361 -5.42 -4.77 -9.54
CA VAL A 361 -5.91 -5.53 -8.38
C VAL A 361 -6.27 -6.95 -8.80
N SER A 362 -5.80 -7.95 -8.05
CA SER A 362 -6.09 -9.37 -8.28
C SER A 362 -7.42 -9.76 -7.65
N PHE A 363 -8.43 -10.06 -8.46
CA PHE A 363 -9.71 -10.60 -7.96
C PHE A 363 -9.72 -12.13 -7.90
N GLY A 364 -8.79 -12.79 -8.58
CA GLY A 364 -8.42 -14.19 -8.35
C GLY A 364 -7.12 -14.32 -7.55
N ARG A 365 -6.49 -15.50 -7.58
CA ARG A 365 -5.21 -15.73 -6.90
C ARG A 365 -4.12 -14.79 -7.47
N ALA A 366 -3.30 -14.24 -6.59
CA ALA A 366 -2.14 -13.44 -6.97
C ALA A 366 -0.95 -14.39 -7.13
N THR A 367 -0.80 -14.92 -8.34
CA THR A 367 0.07 -16.06 -8.64
C THR A 367 1.56 -15.69 -8.72
N GLY A 368 2.41 -16.63 -8.31
CA GLY A 368 3.86 -16.54 -8.45
C GLY A 368 4.49 -17.92 -8.68
N PHE A 369 5.63 -17.96 -9.37
CA PHE A 369 6.35 -19.17 -9.70
C PHE A 369 7.50 -19.40 -8.71
N MET A 370 7.32 -20.38 -7.82
CA MET A 370 8.36 -20.77 -6.86
C MET A 370 8.54 -22.28 -6.88
N ASN A 371 9.78 -22.73 -6.72
CA ASN A 371 10.12 -24.15 -6.62
C ASN A 371 9.56 -25.01 -7.77
N GLY A 372 9.52 -24.45 -8.98
CA GLY A 372 9.04 -25.14 -10.17
C GLY A 372 7.52 -25.20 -10.34
N GLN A 373 6.75 -24.46 -9.52
CA GLN A 373 5.30 -24.50 -9.53
C GLN A 373 4.67 -23.10 -9.43
N TRP A 374 3.49 -22.93 -10.02
CA TRP A 374 2.64 -21.76 -9.81
C TRP A 374 1.75 -21.95 -8.58
N LEU A 375 1.80 -21.00 -7.66
CA LEU A 375 0.98 -20.96 -6.45
C LEU A 375 0.48 -19.55 -6.18
N ASP A 376 -0.47 -19.41 -5.24
CA ASP A 376 -0.90 -18.11 -4.74
C ASP A 376 0.15 -17.57 -3.76
N VAL A 377 0.82 -16.47 -4.11
CA VAL A 377 1.92 -15.91 -3.32
C VAL A 377 1.54 -14.65 -2.56
N HIS A 378 0.43 -13.99 -2.94
CA HIS A 378 -0.05 -12.78 -2.25
C HIS A 378 -1.55 -12.83 -1.90
N GLY A 379 -2.35 -13.74 -2.44
CA GLY A 379 -3.79 -13.83 -2.14
C GLY A 379 -4.68 -12.93 -2.99
N ALA A 380 -5.92 -13.39 -3.20
CA ALA A 380 -6.97 -12.61 -3.87
C ALA A 380 -7.34 -11.36 -3.06
N GLY A 381 -7.30 -10.20 -3.71
CA GLY A 381 -7.40 -8.87 -3.10
C GLY A 381 -6.06 -8.11 -3.02
N SER A 382 -4.96 -8.73 -3.49
CA SER A 382 -3.67 -8.05 -3.64
C SER A 382 -3.68 -6.98 -4.72
N GLN A 383 -2.82 -5.98 -4.56
CA GLN A 383 -2.58 -4.94 -5.55
C GLN A 383 -1.11 -4.98 -5.95
N ARG A 384 -0.87 -5.12 -7.24
CA ARG A 384 0.47 -5.26 -7.83
C ARG A 384 0.55 -4.37 -9.09
N SER A 385 1.55 -4.60 -9.92
CA SER A 385 1.79 -3.83 -11.12
C SER A 385 2.33 -4.71 -12.24
N ASP A 386 1.92 -4.43 -13.47
CA ASP A 386 2.41 -5.07 -14.68
C ASP A 386 2.96 -4.01 -15.64
N PRO A 387 3.87 -4.37 -16.57
CA PRO A 387 4.24 -3.51 -17.69
C PRO A 387 2.99 -3.11 -18.47
N LYS A 388 2.91 -1.82 -18.88
CA LYS A 388 1.79 -1.29 -19.65
C LYS A 388 1.64 -1.95 -21.02
N VAL A 389 2.76 -2.36 -21.61
CA VAL A 389 2.89 -2.97 -22.93
C VAL A 389 3.96 -4.07 -22.90
N GLY A 390 4.02 -4.89 -23.94
CA GLY A 390 5.04 -5.93 -24.13
C GLY A 390 4.46 -7.31 -24.39
N ASP A 391 5.27 -8.34 -24.15
CA ASP A 391 4.89 -9.75 -24.33
C ASP A 391 5.10 -10.56 -23.04
N ALA A 392 4.01 -11.09 -22.49
CA ALA A 392 4.02 -11.90 -21.27
C ALA A 392 4.84 -13.19 -21.41
N SER A 393 5.02 -13.70 -22.64
CA SER A 393 5.82 -14.91 -22.91
C SER A 393 7.30 -14.74 -22.51
N GLN A 394 7.76 -13.49 -22.37
CA GLN A 394 9.11 -13.15 -21.90
C GLN A 394 9.29 -13.39 -20.39
N TYR A 395 8.21 -13.68 -19.66
CA TYR A 395 8.21 -13.94 -18.22
C TYR A 395 7.65 -15.34 -17.90
N PRO A 396 8.24 -16.41 -18.45
CA PRO A 396 7.71 -17.78 -18.28
C PRO A 396 7.71 -18.26 -16.82
N GLN A 397 8.45 -17.58 -15.94
CA GLN A 397 8.54 -17.83 -14.50
C GLN A 397 8.18 -16.58 -13.68
N GLY A 398 7.48 -15.63 -14.28
CA GLY A 398 7.16 -14.35 -13.65
C GLY A 398 8.39 -13.47 -13.39
N LYS A 399 8.26 -12.54 -12.44
CA LYS A 399 9.29 -11.54 -12.13
C LYS A 399 9.42 -11.32 -10.62
N GLY A 400 10.65 -11.10 -10.17
CA GLY A 400 10.96 -10.81 -8.77
C GLY A 400 11.14 -12.06 -7.90
N PRO A 401 11.35 -11.89 -6.58
CA PRO A 401 11.78 -12.98 -5.69
C PRO A 401 10.81 -14.16 -5.58
N GLN A 402 9.51 -13.91 -5.76
CA GLN A 402 8.44 -14.93 -5.69
C GLN A 402 7.96 -15.35 -7.09
N GLY A 403 8.62 -14.86 -8.16
CA GLY A 403 8.23 -15.14 -9.54
C GLY A 403 6.82 -14.65 -9.86
N ASP A 404 6.44 -13.46 -9.40
CA ASP A 404 5.08 -12.92 -9.57
C ASP A 404 4.67 -12.94 -11.04
N SER A 405 3.46 -13.41 -11.35
CA SER A 405 2.99 -13.51 -12.73
C SER A 405 2.95 -12.15 -13.40
N ILE A 406 3.36 -12.12 -14.67
CA ILE A 406 3.30 -10.95 -15.54
C ILE A 406 2.36 -11.28 -16.69
N ARG A 407 1.22 -10.60 -16.76
CA ARG A 407 0.19 -10.85 -17.77
C ARG A 407 0.21 -9.83 -18.89
N ILE A 408 0.53 -8.57 -18.59
CA ILE A 408 0.49 -7.39 -19.50
C ILE A 408 -0.92 -7.09 -20.02
N ASN A 409 -1.66 -8.11 -20.43
CA ASN A 409 -3.07 -8.03 -20.72
C ASN A 409 -3.87 -8.41 -19.48
N ASN A 410 -4.58 -7.45 -18.89
CA ASN A 410 -5.44 -7.65 -17.72
C ASN A 410 -6.90 -7.31 -18.09
N MET A 411 -7.86 -7.71 -17.26
CA MET A 411 -9.28 -7.38 -17.47
C MET A 411 -9.59 -5.94 -17.08
N VAL A 412 -10.75 -5.45 -17.50
CA VAL A 412 -11.21 -4.09 -17.23
C VAL A 412 -12.62 -4.10 -16.66
N ARG A 413 -12.86 -3.20 -15.71
CA ARG A 413 -14.19 -2.85 -15.21
C ARG A 413 -14.23 -1.34 -15.03
N CYS A 414 -15.07 -0.66 -15.81
CA CYS A 414 -15.12 0.79 -15.82
C CYS A 414 -15.99 1.33 -14.68
N VAL A 415 -15.71 2.58 -14.29
CA VAL A 415 -16.43 3.31 -13.25
C VAL A 415 -16.86 4.69 -13.76
N SER A 416 -17.86 5.27 -13.12
CA SER A 416 -18.26 6.67 -13.26
C SER A 416 -18.78 7.21 -11.92
N GLY A 417 -19.05 8.52 -11.83
CA GLY A 417 -19.55 9.14 -10.60
C GLY A 417 -18.46 9.46 -9.57
N GLY A 418 -18.81 9.42 -8.29
CA GLY A 418 -17.88 9.67 -7.17
C GLY A 418 -17.40 11.12 -6.99
N GLY A 419 -18.02 12.07 -7.70
CA GLY A 419 -17.61 13.49 -7.63
C GLY A 419 -16.27 13.80 -8.30
N VAL A 420 -15.73 12.86 -9.10
CA VAL A 420 -14.46 13.03 -9.80
C VAL A 420 -14.58 14.05 -10.93
N THR A 421 -13.56 14.90 -11.06
CA THR A 421 -13.52 15.98 -12.05
C THR A 421 -12.40 15.76 -13.06
N PHE A 422 -12.68 16.02 -14.34
CA PHE A 422 -11.67 15.94 -15.39
C PHE A 422 -10.74 17.16 -15.37
N ASN A 423 -9.43 16.93 -15.47
CA ASN A 423 -8.42 17.95 -15.64
C ASN A 423 -7.51 17.60 -16.84
N ALA A 424 -7.60 18.39 -17.91
CA ALA A 424 -6.80 18.17 -19.12
C ALA A 424 -5.29 18.44 -18.92
N SER A 425 -4.91 19.20 -17.90
CA SER A 425 -3.53 19.60 -17.64
C SER A 425 -3.32 19.75 -16.14
N PRO A 426 -3.29 18.62 -15.40
CA PRO A 426 -3.01 18.63 -13.98
C PRO A 426 -1.66 19.29 -13.70
N GLU A 427 -1.62 20.09 -12.64
CA GLU A 427 -0.38 20.69 -12.17
C GLU A 427 0.38 19.64 -11.36
N TYR A 428 1.63 19.37 -11.75
CA TYR A 428 2.47 18.47 -10.99
C TYR A 428 2.83 19.06 -9.63
N GLN A 429 2.50 18.33 -8.56
CA GLN A 429 2.87 18.68 -7.19
C GLN A 429 3.94 17.71 -6.69
N ALA A 430 5.19 18.19 -6.61
CA ALA A 430 6.29 17.38 -6.12
C ALA A 430 6.25 17.28 -4.58
N ARG A 431 6.23 16.06 -4.04
CA ARG A 431 6.46 15.83 -2.61
C ARG A 431 7.95 15.79 -2.28
N THR A 432 8.29 16.19 -1.06
CA THR A 432 9.65 16.06 -0.54
C THR A 432 10.07 14.59 -0.53
N ALA A 433 11.32 14.32 -0.89
CA ALA A 433 11.91 13.00 -0.75
C ALA A 433 12.51 12.83 0.67
N MET A 434 12.36 11.64 1.24
CA MET A 434 13.06 11.28 2.45
C MET A 434 14.46 10.76 2.13
N THR A 435 15.41 11.06 3.00
CA THR A 435 16.76 10.48 2.91
C THR A 435 16.75 9.09 3.52
N ILE A 436 17.11 8.09 2.72
CA ILE A 436 17.29 6.71 3.17
C ILE A 436 18.78 6.40 3.32
N GLU A 437 19.15 5.79 4.44
CA GLU A 437 20.51 5.31 4.69
C GLU A 437 20.61 3.85 4.29
N ASN A 438 21.41 3.58 3.26
CA ASN A 438 21.65 2.25 2.73
C ASN A 438 23.08 1.82 3.07
N MET A 439 23.34 1.67 4.37
CA MET A 439 24.62 1.23 4.88
C MET A 439 24.55 -0.27 5.18
N SER A 440 25.29 -1.08 4.41
CA SER A 440 25.81 -2.36 4.92
C SER A 440 27.33 -2.36 5.08
N THR A 441 27.98 -1.22 4.87
CA THR A 441 29.41 -1.05 5.14
C THR A 441 29.58 -0.03 6.25
N GLU A 442 29.87 -0.50 7.46
CA GLU A 442 30.87 0.21 8.23
C GLU A 442 32.08 0.41 7.29
N SER A 443 32.38 1.67 7.03
CA SER A 443 33.62 2.08 6.41
C SER A 443 34.77 1.45 7.18
N THR A 444 35.52 0.56 6.53
CA THR A 444 36.77 -0.03 7.02
C THR A 444 37.91 0.99 7.03
N SER A 445 37.69 2.17 7.60
CA SER A 445 38.73 3.20 7.70
C SER A 445 38.88 3.81 9.08
N ASP A 446 38.19 3.32 10.12
CA ASP A 446 38.52 3.71 11.50
C ASP A 446 38.10 2.70 12.60
N MET A 447 37.90 1.43 12.26
CA MET A 447 37.75 0.38 13.28
C MET A 447 39.08 -0.32 13.57
N PRO A 448 39.53 -0.40 14.84
CA PRO A 448 40.68 -1.21 15.19
C PRO A 448 40.37 -2.68 14.87
N MET A 449 41.15 -3.24 13.94
CA MET A 449 41.21 -4.67 13.60
C MET A 449 41.47 -5.52 14.86
N ASN A 450 40.41 -5.95 15.56
CA ASN A 450 40.33 -7.19 16.38
C ASN A 450 39.04 -7.23 17.23
N LYS A 451 37.87 -7.39 16.63
CA LYS A 451 36.70 -7.84 17.38
C LYS A 451 36.36 -9.28 16.96
N SER A 452 36.52 -10.20 17.91
CA SER A 452 36.25 -11.63 17.72
C SER A 452 34.73 -11.87 17.58
N PRO A 453 34.30 -13.03 17.08
CA PRO A 453 32.88 -13.42 17.06
C PRO A 453 32.19 -13.29 18.43
N LEU A 454 32.94 -13.38 19.54
CA LEU A 454 32.40 -13.13 20.89
C LEU A 454 31.93 -11.70 21.06
N THR A 455 32.76 -10.72 20.71
CA THR A 455 32.43 -9.30 20.89
C THR A 455 31.29 -8.80 20.00
N MET A 456 30.83 -9.60 19.02
CA MET A 456 29.67 -9.26 18.18
C MET A 456 28.36 -9.86 18.67
N MET A 457 28.41 -10.92 19.50
CA MET A 457 27.23 -11.65 19.96
C MET A 457 26.98 -11.48 21.46
N ASP A 458 28.01 -11.11 22.23
CA ASP A 458 27.93 -10.78 23.66
C ASP A 458 27.15 -9.48 23.84
N THR A 459 25.82 -9.61 23.98
CA THR A 459 24.87 -8.51 23.97
C THR A 459 24.80 -7.85 25.35
N ASN A 460 25.01 -8.64 26.41
CA ASN A 460 25.02 -8.16 27.78
C ASN A 460 26.43 -7.71 28.27
N GLY A 461 27.49 -7.98 27.50
CA GLY A 461 28.86 -7.56 27.79
C GLY A 461 29.56 -8.39 28.88
N ASP A 462 29.11 -9.62 29.13
CA ASP A 462 29.63 -10.47 30.21
C ASP A 462 30.89 -11.28 29.82
N GLY A 463 31.34 -11.16 28.57
CA GLY A 463 32.52 -11.83 28.04
C GLY A 463 32.27 -13.28 27.60
N LYS A 464 31.02 -13.74 27.62
CA LYS A 464 30.58 -15.06 27.15
C LYS A 464 29.38 -14.91 26.22
N ILE A 465 28.99 -15.98 25.53
CA ILE A 465 27.79 -16.02 24.69
C ILE A 465 26.77 -16.97 25.33
N SER A 466 25.64 -16.45 25.78
CA SER A 466 24.50 -17.27 26.20
C SER A 466 23.79 -17.92 25.01
N PHE A 467 22.99 -18.96 25.26
CA PHE A 467 22.18 -19.59 24.21
C PHE A 467 21.22 -18.62 23.52
N SER A 468 20.73 -17.61 24.27
CA SER A 468 19.89 -16.52 23.74
C SER A 468 20.64 -15.57 22.82
N GLU A 469 21.94 -15.39 23.03
CA GLU A 469 22.80 -14.49 22.26
C GLU A 469 23.38 -15.14 21.00
N ALA A 470 23.52 -16.48 21.00
CA ALA A 470 24.03 -17.21 19.85
C ALA A 470 23.10 -17.09 18.63
N ARG A 471 23.69 -16.86 17.45
CA ARG A 471 22.98 -16.75 16.16
C ARG A 471 23.67 -17.61 15.09
N GLY A 472 22.91 -18.02 14.07
CA GLY A 472 23.42 -18.78 12.92
C GLY A 472 24.07 -20.12 13.33
N PRO A 473 25.15 -20.55 12.64
CA PRO A 473 25.81 -21.85 12.90
C PRO A 473 26.30 -22.02 14.35
N LEU A 474 26.62 -20.93 15.04
CA LEU A 474 27.04 -20.98 16.45
C LEU A 474 25.90 -21.45 17.38
N LYS A 475 24.65 -21.08 17.05
CA LYS A 475 23.46 -21.51 17.81
C LYS A 475 23.15 -22.98 17.57
N GLU A 476 23.29 -23.43 16.33
CA GLU A 476 23.11 -24.84 15.94
C GLU A 476 24.10 -25.75 16.65
N ASP A 477 25.35 -25.30 16.75
CA ASP A 477 26.43 -26.02 17.40
C ASP A 477 26.58 -25.72 18.89
N PHE A 478 25.72 -24.88 19.49
CA PHE A 478 25.91 -24.37 20.85
C PHE A 478 26.13 -25.48 21.87
N LYS A 479 25.25 -26.50 21.88
CA LYS A 479 25.36 -27.66 22.78
C LYS A 479 26.61 -28.52 22.54
N ARG A 480 27.16 -28.46 21.33
CA ARG A 480 28.38 -29.18 20.93
C ARG A 480 29.64 -28.41 21.35
N LEU A 481 29.57 -27.08 21.34
CA LEU A 481 30.67 -26.18 21.67
C LEU A 481 30.77 -25.89 23.17
N ASP A 482 29.65 -25.89 23.91
CA ASP A 482 29.57 -25.75 25.37
C ASP A 482 30.10 -27.03 26.04
N LYS A 483 31.43 -27.11 26.16
CA LYS A 483 32.15 -28.31 26.61
C LYS A 483 31.97 -28.52 28.11
N ASN A 484 31.89 -27.41 28.86
CA ASN A 484 31.74 -27.44 30.31
C ASN A 484 30.27 -27.53 30.76
N LYS A 485 29.31 -27.36 29.83
CA LYS A 485 27.86 -27.40 30.05
C LYS A 485 27.37 -26.34 31.03
N ASP A 486 28.04 -25.19 31.07
CA ASP A 486 27.67 -24.08 31.96
C ASP A 486 26.56 -23.19 31.36
N GLY A 487 26.15 -23.44 30.12
CA GLY A 487 25.11 -22.69 29.42
C GLY A 487 25.63 -21.47 28.65
N PHE A 488 26.95 -21.28 28.60
CA PHE A 488 27.61 -20.16 27.94
C PHE A 488 28.78 -20.67 27.08
N LEU A 489 29.05 -20.00 25.96
CA LEU A 489 30.27 -20.24 25.16
C LEU A 489 31.32 -19.19 25.50
N THR A 490 32.46 -19.67 25.98
CA THR A 490 33.65 -18.85 26.17
C THR A 490 34.53 -18.80 24.92
N LYS A 491 35.53 -17.92 24.91
CA LYS A 491 36.45 -17.78 23.77
C LYS A 491 37.16 -19.08 23.36
N ASP A 492 37.42 -19.95 24.34
CA ASP A 492 38.14 -21.21 24.13
C ASP A 492 37.24 -22.33 23.58
N GLU A 493 35.92 -22.12 23.61
CA GLU A 493 34.91 -23.05 23.13
C GLU A 493 34.46 -22.77 21.69
N ILE A 494 34.78 -21.59 21.16
CA ILE A 494 34.38 -21.16 19.81
C ILE A 494 35.50 -21.47 18.81
N PRO A 495 35.26 -22.25 17.75
CA PRO A 495 36.27 -22.58 16.75
C PRO A 495 36.75 -21.32 16.01
N SER A 496 38.06 -21.10 15.93
CA SER A 496 38.63 -20.08 15.04
C SER A 496 38.45 -20.51 13.58
N LYS A 497 37.98 -19.60 12.72
CA LYS A 497 37.75 -19.81 11.28
C LYS A 497 38.96 -20.53 10.62
N PRO A 498 38.75 -21.51 9.71
CA PRO A 498 39.87 -22.06 8.94
C PRO A 498 40.51 -20.96 8.10
N LYS A 499 41.84 -20.90 8.06
CA LYS A 499 42.55 -20.15 7.02
C LYS A 499 42.36 -20.92 5.72
N HIS A 500 41.70 -20.30 4.74
CA HIS A 500 41.79 -20.75 3.36
C HIS A 500 43.14 -20.27 2.83
N ASP A 501 44.05 -21.21 2.55
CA ASP A 501 45.27 -20.97 1.78
C ASP A 501 44.95 -20.80 0.29
#